data_AF-A0A927QHI4-F1
#
_entry.id   AF-A0A927QHI4-F1
#
_cell.length_a   1.000
_cell.length_b   1.000
_cell.length_c   1.000
_cell.angle_alpha   90.00
_cell.angle_beta   90.00
_cell.angle_gamma   90.00
#
_symmetry.space_group_name_H-M   'P 1'
#
loop_
_entity.id
_entity.type
_entity.pdbx_description
1 polymer ?
#
loop_
_entity_poly.entity_id
_entity_poly.type
_entity_poly.pdbx_seq_one_letter_code
_entity_poly.pdbx_strand_id
1 'polypeptide(L)' 'MGLFKKTDDEKAAIAAMKAADAALNANSDREYKAGIRHETPEYQRLNGAANEAADKVSFWHGGTKKGR' A
#
# COMPACT_ATOMS: atom_id res chain seq x y z
N MET A 1 5.90 23.16 -21.24
CA MET A 1 4.78 22.27 -20.85
C MET A 1 5.24 20.82 -21.00
N GLY A 2 5.53 20.10 -19.90
CA GLY A 2 5.93 18.68 -20.03
C GLY A 2 6.45 17.94 -18.78
N LEU A 3 6.48 18.54 -17.59
CA LEU A 3 7.18 18.00 -16.40
C LEU A 3 6.35 17.09 -15.47
N PHE A 4 5.15 16.66 -15.86
CA PHE A 4 4.21 15.98 -14.94
C PHE A 4 3.61 14.67 -15.46
N LYS A 5 4.27 13.96 -16.38
CA LYS A 5 3.82 12.61 -16.75
C LYS A 5 4.57 11.59 -15.90
N LYS A 6 3.83 10.96 -14.98
CA LYS A 6 4.29 9.77 -14.23
C LYS A 6 4.83 8.75 -15.21
N THR A 7 6.00 8.19 -14.91
CA THR A 7 6.52 7.06 -15.68
C THR A 7 5.58 5.87 -15.53
N ASP A 8 5.59 4.94 -16.49
CA ASP A 8 4.74 3.75 -16.39
C ASP A 8 5.14 2.89 -15.18
N ASP A 9 6.41 2.92 -14.77
CA ASP A 9 6.90 2.31 -13.53
C ASP A 9 6.29 2.95 -12.27
N GLU A 10 6.18 4.27 -12.21
CA GLU A 10 5.52 4.95 -11.07
C GLU A 10 4.03 4.62 -11.01
N LYS A 11 3.36 4.51 -12.16
CA LYS A 11 1.95 4.10 -12.19
C LYS A 11 1.79 2.66 -11.70
N ALA A 12 2.68 1.76 -12.13
CA ALA A 12 2.68 0.37 -11.69
C ALA A 12 2.93 0.27 -10.18
N ALA A 13 3.89 1.04 -9.65
CA ALA A 13 4.18 1.09 -8.20
C ALA A 13 2.98 1.60 -7.39
N ILE A 14 2.32 2.68 -7.85
CA ILE A 14 1.12 3.22 -7.21
C ILE A 14 -0.04 2.22 -7.28
N ALA A 15 -0.22 1.53 -8.41
CA ALA A 15 -1.25 0.51 -8.56
C ALA A 15 -0.99 -0.68 -7.61
N ALA A 16 0.27 -1.12 -7.50
CA ALA A 16 0.67 -2.17 -6.57
C ALA A 16 0.43 -1.78 -5.11
N MET A 17 0.79 -0.55 -4.72
CA MET A 17 0.51 -0.01 -3.38
C MET A 17 -1.00 -0.03 -3.08
N LYS A 18 -1.82 0.51 -3.99
CA LYS A 18 -3.28 0.51 -3.81
C LYS A 18 -3.88 -0.88 -3.73
N ALA A 19 -3.36 -1.84 -4.49
CA ALA A 19 -3.81 -3.23 -4.44
C ALA A 19 -3.45 -3.88 -3.09
N ALA A 20 -2.26 -3.62 -2.56
CA ALA A 20 -1.83 -4.10 -1.26
C ALA A 20 -2.67 -3.48 -0.12
N ASP A 21 -2.92 -2.16 -0.17
CA ASP A 21 -3.78 -1.48 0.81
C ASP A 21 -5.22 -1.99 0.77
N ALA A 22 -5.76 -2.25 -0.44
CA ALA A 22 -7.09 -2.82 -0.60
C ALA A 22 -7.18 -4.24 0.00
N ALA A 23 -6.14 -5.06 -0.19
CA ALA A 23 -6.06 -6.39 0.40
C ALA A 23 -5.98 -6.33 1.93
N LEU A 24 -5.18 -5.41 2.48
CA LEU A 24 -5.09 -5.17 3.92
C LEU A 24 -6.45 -4.75 4.50
N ASN A 25 -7.10 -3.75 3.90
CA ASN A 25 -8.42 -3.29 4.34
C ASN A 25 -9.49 -4.37 4.25
N ALA A 26 -9.50 -5.16 3.16
CA ALA A 26 -10.44 -6.27 3.01
C ALA A 26 -10.24 -7.35 4.08
N ASN A 27 -8.99 -7.61 4.48
CA ASN A 27 -8.68 -8.52 5.56
C ASN A 27 -9.10 -7.95 6.92
N SER A 28 -8.74 -6.69 7.20
CA SER A 28 -9.17 -6.01 8.43
C SER A 28 -10.70 -5.92 8.56
N ASP A 29 -11.43 -5.71 7.46
CA ASP A 29 -12.89 -5.74 7.45
C ASP A 29 -13.44 -7.13 7.78
N ARG A 30 -12.81 -8.19 7.26
CA ARG A 30 -13.18 -9.58 7.58
C ARG A 30 -12.90 -9.91 9.04
N GLU A 31 -11.73 -9.54 9.54
CA GLU A 31 -11.33 -9.72 10.94
C GLU A 31 -12.26 -8.95 11.88
N TYR A 32 -12.56 -7.69 11.55
CA TYR A 32 -13.49 -6.86 12.31
C TYR A 32 -14.89 -7.47 12.35
N LYS A 33 -15.41 -7.95 11.21
CA LYS A 33 -16.69 -8.68 11.15
C LYS A 33 -16.67 -10.00 11.92
N ALA A 34 -15.53 -10.67 11.98
CA ALA A 34 -15.32 -11.87 12.78
C ALA A 34 -15.12 -11.57 14.28
N GLY A 35 -15.10 -10.29 14.68
CA GLY A 35 -14.85 -9.87 16.07
C GLY A 35 -13.39 -9.96 16.49
N ILE A 36 -12.47 -10.20 15.55
CA ILE A 36 -11.02 -10.22 15.78
C ILE A 36 -10.54 -8.77 15.86
N ARG A 37 -9.99 -8.40 17.02
CA ARG A 37 -9.45 -7.05 17.29
C ARG A 37 -7.96 -7.05 17.65
N HIS A 38 -7.33 -8.22 17.62
CA HIS A 38 -5.89 -8.37 17.86
C HIS A 38 -5.16 -8.48 16.52
N GLU A 39 -3.88 -8.14 16.49
CA GLU A 39 -3.05 -8.34 15.32
C GLU A 39 -2.99 -9.82 14.94
N THR A 40 -3.38 -10.12 13.70
CA THR A 40 -3.26 -11.46 13.15
C THR A 40 -1.96 -11.59 12.34
N PRO A 41 -1.46 -12.82 12.16
CA PRO A 41 -0.35 -13.07 11.24
C PRO A 41 -0.66 -12.66 9.80
N GLU A 42 -1.92 -12.72 9.37
CA GLU A 42 -2.35 -12.30 8.03
C GLU A 42 -2.32 -10.78 7.87
N TYR A 43 -2.80 -10.05 8.88
CA TYR A 43 -2.67 -8.61 8.95
C TYR A 43 -1.20 -8.18 8.89
N GLN A 44 -0.31 -8.81 9.66
CA GLN A 44 1.13 -8.47 9.63
C GLN A 44 1.77 -8.73 8.26
N ARG A 45 1.44 -9.84 7.59
CA ARG A 45 1.94 -10.12 6.24
C ARG A 45 1.45 -9.10 5.22
N LEU A 46 0.16 -8.75 5.25
CA LEU A 46 -0.43 -7.78 4.34
C LEU A 46 0.10 -6.36 4.60
N ASN A 47 0.28 -6.00 5.87
CA ASN A 47 0.88 -4.73 6.26
C ASN A 47 2.34 -4.63 5.82
N GLY A 48 3.11 -5.72 5.90
CA GLY A 48 4.47 -5.79 5.35
C GLY A 48 4.49 -5.53 3.84
N ALA A 49 3.62 -6.21 3.09
CA ALA A 49 3.50 -6.02 1.64
C ALA A 49 3.06 -4.59 1.25
N ALA A 50 2.13 -3.99 2.01
CA ALA A 50 1.71 -2.61 1.82
C ALA A 50 2.87 -1.62 2.06
N ASN A 51 3.66 -1.82 3.13
CA ASN A 51 4.82 -0.99 3.43
C ASN A 51 5.94 -1.13 2.38
N GLU A 52 6.22 -2.35 1.90
CA GLU A 52 7.19 -2.55 0.82
C GLU A 52 6.76 -1.91 -0.50
N ALA A 53 5.45 -1.88 -0.78
CA ALA A 53 4.92 -1.20 -1.95
C ALA A 53 4.96 0.34 -1.77
N ALA A 54 4.65 0.82 -0.56
CA ALA A 54 4.73 2.24 -0.22
C ALA A 54 6.17 2.77 -0.30
N ASP A 55 7.19 1.99 0.05
CA ASP A 55 8.60 2.38 -0.04
C ASP A 55 9.08 2.59 -1.50
N LYS A 56 8.33 2.04 -2.47
CA LYS A 56 8.60 2.23 -3.90
C LYS A 56 7.91 3.49 -4.45
N VAL A 57 6.91 4.02 -3.75
CA VAL A 57 6.07 5.15 -4.16
C VAL A 57 6.50 6.43 -3.45
N SER A 58 6.66 7.52 -4.20
CA SER A 58 7.00 8.84 -3.64
C SER A 58 5.99 9.28 -2.58
N PHE A 59 6.48 9.98 -1.55
CA PHE A 59 5.63 10.62 -0.53
C PHE A 59 4.51 11.48 -1.12
N TRP A 60 4.78 12.20 -2.23
CA TRP A 60 3.78 13.01 -2.94
C TRP A 60 2.63 12.20 -3.56
N HIS A 61 2.75 10.88 -3.61
CA HIS A 61 1.74 9.97 -4.15
C HIS A 61 1.18 9.00 -3.09
N GLY A 62 1.44 9.27 -1.81
CA GLY A 62 0.91 8.50 -0.68
C GLY A 62 1.86 7.40 -0.18
N GLY A 63 3.00 7.18 -0.83
CA GLY A 63 4.00 6.23 -0.35
C GLY A 63 4.93 6.80 0.73
N THR A 64 5.95 6.04 1.09
CA THR A 64 6.95 6.39 2.11
C THR A 64 8.31 6.70 1.53
N LYS A 65 8.49 6.57 0.21
CA LYS A 65 9.76 6.88 -0.46
C LYS A 65 10.09 8.36 -0.27
N LYS A 66 11.09 8.61 0.57
CA LYS A 66 11.64 9.95 0.79
C LYS A 66 12.59 10.25 -0.36
N GLY A 67 12.28 11.31 -1.12
CA GLY A 67 13.19 11.81 -2.16
C GLY A 67 14.55 12.12 -1.53
N ARG A 68 15.62 11.63 -2.14
CA ARG A 68 16.98 12.09 -1.86
C ARG A 68 17.22 13.42 -2.58
#